data_AF-A0A7X3TAE6-F1
#
_entry.id   AF-A0A7X3TAE6-F1
#
_cell.length_a   1.000
_cell.length_b   1.000
_cell.length_c   1.000
_cell.angle_alpha   90.00
_cell.angle_beta   90.00
_cell.angle_gamma   90.00
#
_symmetry.space_group_name_H-M   'P 1'
#
loop_
_entity.id
_entity.type
_entity.pdbx_description
1 polymer ?
#
loop_
_entity_poly.entity_id
_entity_poly.type
_entity_poly.pdbx_seq_one_letter_code
_entity_poly.pdbx_strand_id
1 'polypeptide(L)'
;GNHLAPGIVLTSMTKEISTSVEHIIREAVDENFMAGIRYFGLKDGSVSYAVDEHNQSLLSDDMIATVESLKAKIIAGEIVVPDTVSLPRE
;
A
#
# COMPACT_ATOMS: atom_id res chain seq x y z
N GLY A 1 -10.02 -5.17 -6.89
CA GLY A 1 -10.78 -4.47 -7.96
C GLY A 1 -10.57 -5.13 -9.30
N ASN A 2 -9.39 -5.67 -9.58
CA ASN A 2 -8.99 -6.21 -10.87
C ASN A 2 -10.02 -7.19 -11.49
N HIS A 3 -10.57 -8.12 -10.70
CA HIS A 3 -11.57 -9.09 -11.17
C HIS A 3 -12.89 -8.48 -11.65
N LEU A 4 -13.23 -7.25 -11.23
CA LEU A 4 -14.50 -6.60 -11.60
C LEU A 4 -14.48 -6.05 -13.03
N ALA A 5 -13.30 -5.71 -13.55
CA ALA A 5 -13.11 -5.27 -14.94
C ALA A 5 -11.71 -5.68 -15.45
N PRO A 6 -11.50 -6.98 -15.72
CA PRO A 6 -10.22 -7.53 -16.15
C PRO A 6 -9.73 -6.88 -17.45
N GLY A 7 -8.43 -6.61 -17.55
CA GLY A 7 -7.84 -5.97 -18.73
C GLY A 7 -8.09 -4.45 -18.86
N ILE A 8 -8.96 -3.86 -18.02
CA ILE A 8 -9.25 -2.41 -18.01
C ILE A 8 -8.68 -1.78 -16.74
N VAL A 9 -8.90 -2.41 -15.59
CA VAL A 9 -8.26 -1.99 -14.33
C VAL A 9 -6.83 -2.51 -14.31
N LEU A 10 -5.85 -1.61 -14.43
CA LEU A 10 -4.44 -1.99 -14.49
C LEU A 10 -3.96 -2.65 -13.19
N THR A 11 -4.35 -2.12 -12.04
CA THR A 11 -4.11 -2.71 -10.72
C THR A 11 -5.03 -2.06 -9.68
N SER A 12 -5.04 -2.62 -8.48
CA SER A 12 -5.74 -2.09 -7.32
C SER A 12 -4.74 -1.90 -6.18
N MET A 13 -4.90 -0.85 -5.39
CA MET A 13 -4.22 -0.76 -4.10
C MET A 13 -4.88 -1.73 -3.11
N THR A 14 -4.07 -2.50 -2.38
CA THR A 14 -4.52 -3.28 -1.22
C THR A 14 -4.21 -2.50 0.04
N LYS A 15 -5.14 -2.55 0.99
CA LYS A 15 -4.99 -1.95 2.32
C LYS A 15 -5.44 -2.97 3.35
N GLU A 16 -4.51 -3.49 4.14
CA GLU A 16 -4.72 -4.56 5.11
C GLU A 16 -5.36 -4.05 6.41
N ILE A 17 -6.54 -3.44 6.28
CA ILE A 17 -7.25 -2.81 7.41
C ILE A 17 -7.47 -3.82 8.55
N SER A 18 -7.84 -5.06 8.22
CA SER A 18 -8.08 -6.11 9.20
C SER A 18 -6.85 -6.37 10.06
N THR A 19 -5.67 -6.49 9.44
CA THR A 19 -4.39 -6.67 10.14
C THR A 19 -4.07 -5.46 11.01
N SER A 20 -4.29 -4.25 10.51
CA SER A 20 -4.09 -3.03 11.30
C SER A 20 -5.02 -2.98 12.52
N VAL A 21 -6.30 -3.34 12.37
CA VAL A 21 -7.27 -3.37 13.47
C VAL A 21 -6.92 -4.46 14.49
N GLU A 22 -6.56 -5.65 14.02
CA GLU A 22 -6.12 -6.76 14.86
C GLU A 22 -4.90 -6.37 15.70
N HIS A 23 -3.92 -5.70 15.10
CA HIS A 23 -2.73 -5.22 15.81
C HIS A 23 -3.10 -4.31 16.99
N ILE A 24 -4.00 -3.35 16.78
CA ILE A 24 -4.46 -2.44 17.85
C ILE A 24 -5.25 -3.18 18.93
N ILE A 25 -6.10 -4.15 18.56
CA ILE A 25 -6.82 -4.97 19.53
C ILE A 25 -5.84 -5.76 20.40
N ARG A 26 -4.81 -6.35 19.80
CA ARG A 26 -3.76 -7.09 20.52
C ARG A 26 -3.00 -6.19 21.49
N GLU A 27 -2.60 -4.98 21.07
CA GLU A 27 -1.97 -4.01 21.99
C GLU A 27 -2.84 -3.72 23.22
N ALA A 28 -4.16 -3.61 23.04
CA ALA A 28 -5.10 -3.38 24.13
C ALA A 28 -5.26 -4.59 25.06
N VAL A 29 -5.35 -5.80 24.50
CA VAL A 29 -5.45 -7.05 25.28
C VAL A 29 -4.17 -7.30 26.08
N ASP A 30 -3.01 -7.01 25.49
CA ASP A 30 -1.70 -7.21 26.11
C ASP A 30 -1.30 -6.08 27.09
N GLU A 31 -2.23 -5.17 27.40
CA GLU A 31 -2.02 -4.00 28.28
C GLU A 31 -0.89 -3.05 27.81
N ASN A 32 -0.52 -3.10 26.53
CA ASN A 32 0.52 -2.28 25.91
C ASN A 32 -0.03 -1.19 24.97
N PHE A 33 -1.32 -0.88 25.08
CA PHE A 33 -1.96 0.10 24.23
C PHE A 33 -1.33 1.48 24.37
N MET A 34 -0.93 2.05 23.24
CA MET A 34 -0.42 3.41 23.16
C MET A 34 -1.45 4.31 22.47
N ALA A 35 -1.79 5.45 23.06
CA ALA A 35 -2.65 6.43 22.40
C ALA A 35 -1.93 7.13 21.22
N GLY A 36 -2.67 7.86 20.39
CA GLY A 36 -2.14 8.70 19.32
C GLY A 36 -2.30 8.13 17.91
N ILE A 37 -1.68 8.83 16.94
CA ILE A 37 -1.78 8.49 15.52
C ILE A 37 -0.81 7.35 15.19
N ARG A 38 -1.26 6.43 14.33
CA ARG A 38 -0.43 5.37 13.75
C ARG A 38 -0.40 5.50 12.24
N TYR A 39 0.78 5.29 11.67
CA TYR A 39 1.00 5.27 10.24
C TYR A 39 1.34 3.85 9.83
N PHE A 40 0.50 3.30 8.96
CA PHE A 40 0.67 1.98 8.36
C PHE A 40 0.82 2.15 6.85
N GLY A 41 1.74 1.43 6.23
CA GLY A 41 2.08 1.66 4.83
C GLY A 41 2.95 0.58 4.20
N LEU A 42 3.75 0.98 3.20
CA LEU A 42 4.60 0.05 2.44
C LEU A 42 5.63 -0.67 3.32
N LYS A 43 6.12 -0.03 4.39
CA LYS A 43 7.16 -0.56 5.27
C LYS A 43 6.69 -1.76 6.09
N ASP A 44 5.46 -1.74 6.55
CA ASP A 44 4.84 -2.80 7.35
C ASP A 44 3.95 -3.74 6.53
N GLY A 45 3.82 -3.49 5.21
CA GLY A 45 3.02 -4.28 4.29
C GLY A 45 1.52 -4.03 4.39
N SER A 46 1.05 -3.08 5.20
CA SER A 46 -0.39 -2.76 5.30
C SER A 46 -0.93 -2.07 4.05
N VAL A 47 -0.05 -1.62 3.15
CA VAL A 47 -0.40 -1.10 1.83
C VAL A 47 0.43 -1.82 0.78
N SER A 48 -0.20 -2.22 -0.33
CA SER A 48 0.50 -2.76 -1.50
C SER A 48 -0.33 -2.52 -2.77
N TYR A 49 0.14 -3.04 -3.89
CA TYR A 49 -0.60 -3.13 -5.15
C TYR A 49 -0.84 -4.61 -5.51
N ALA A 50 -1.94 -4.88 -6.22
CA ALA A 50 -2.35 -6.22 -6.59
C ALA A 50 -1.79 -6.65 -7.95
N VAL A 51 -1.21 -7.84 -8.01
CA VAL A 51 -0.81 -8.54 -9.24
C VAL A 51 -1.44 -9.93 -9.22
N ASP A 52 -2.37 -10.17 -10.13
CA ASP A 52 -3.19 -11.38 -10.20
C ASP A 52 -3.48 -11.76 -11.66
N GLU A 53 -4.17 -12.88 -11.89
CA GLU A 53 -4.49 -13.39 -13.21
C GLU A 53 -5.27 -12.39 -14.10
N HIS A 54 -5.88 -11.36 -13.53
CA HIS A 54 -6.70 -10.38 -14.26
C HIS A 54 -5.89 -9.21 -14.82
N ASN A 55 -4.69 -8.97 -14.31
CA ASN A 55 -3.83 -7.87 -14.76
C ASN A 55 -2.38 -8.27 -15.10
N GLN A 56 -1.93 -9.48 -14.76
CA GLN A 56 -0.57 -9.95 -15.04
C GLN A 56 -0.14 -9.76 -16.50
N SER A 57 -1.02 -10.04 -17.47
CA SER A 57 -0.70 -9.89 -18.89
C SER A 57 -0.51 -8.43 -19.35
N LEU A 58 -0.95 -7.45 -18.55
CA LEU A 58 -0.81 -6.02 -18.83
C LEU A 58 0.46 -5.42 -18.21
N LEU A 59 1.12 -6.16 -17.32
CA LEU A 59 2.27 -5.70 -16.55
C LEU A 59 3.53 -6.37 -17.08
N SER A 60 4.43 -5.61 -17.69
CA SER A 60 5.73 -6.15 -18.09
C SER A 60 6.64 -6.36 -16.87
N ASP A 61 7.62 -7.25 -17.01
CA ASP A 61 8.64 -7.47 -15.98
C ASP A 61 9.40 -6.18 -15.65
N ASP A 62 9.70 -5.36 -16.65
CA ASP A 62 10.34 -4.05 -16.47
C ASP A 62 9.48 -3.07 -15.66
N MET A 63 8.16 -3.08 -15.88
CA MET A 63 7.23 -2.25 -15.08
C MET A 63 7.22 -2.70 -13.63
N ILE A 64 7.13 -4.01 -13.38
CA ILE A 64 7.13 -4.58 -12.02
C ILE A 64 8.46 -4.27 -11.33
N ALA A 65 9.59 -4.47 -12.01
CA ALA A 65 10.92 -4.17 -11.47
C ALA A 65 11.07 -2.68 -11.11
N THR A 66 10.55 -1.79 -11.95
CA THR A 66 10.57 -0.35 -11.69
C THR A 66 9.75 0.02 -10.45
N VAL A 67 8.52 -0.53 -10.33
CA VAL A 67 7.65 -0.28 -9.19
C VAL A 67 8.25 -0.82 -7.88
N GLU A 68 8.80 -2.03 -7.89
CA GLU A 68 9.45 -2.62 -6.72
C GLU A 68 10.71 -1.84 -6.30
N SER A 69 11.49 -1.33 -7.26
CA SER A 69 12.61 -0.42 -6.98
C SER A 69 12.14 0.87 -6.30
N LEU A 70 11.06 1.49 -6.78
CA LEU A 70 10.48 2.69 -6.17
C LEU A 70 9.95 2.41 -4.77
N LYS A 71 9.24 1.30 -4.59
CA LYS A 71 8.76 0.84 -3.27
C LYS A 71 9.91 0.67 -2.29
N ALA A 72 11.01 0.04 -2.69
CA ALA A 72 12.20 -0.11 -1.86
C ALA A 72 12.78 1.25 -1.45
N LYS A 73 12.87 2.21 -2.38
CA LYS A 73 13.35 3.58 -2.08
C LYS A 73 12.43 4.35 -1.14
N ILE A 74 11.11 4.16 -1.25
CA ILE A 74 10.15 4.76 -0.30
C ILE A 74 10.33 4.14 1.10
N ILE A 75 10.47 2.81 1.18
CA ILE A 75 10.69 2.10 2.45
C ILE A 75 12.03 2.52 3.10
N ALA A 76 13.06 2.72 2.29
CA ALA A 76 14.37 3.21 2.73
C ALA A 76 14.38 4.69 3.14
N GLY A 77 13.33 5.45 2.82
CA GLY A 77 13.23 6.89 3.08
C GLY A 77 14.00 7.76 2.08
N GLU A 78 14.52 7.18 0.99
CA GLU A 78 15.15 7.93 -0.11
C GLU A 78 14.11 8.74 -0.90
N ILE A 79 12.90 8.19 -1.03
CA ILE A 79 11.74 8.88 -1.59
C ILE A 79 10.75 9.14 -0.45
N VAL A 80 10.47 10.41 -0.19
CA VAL A 80 9.48 10.83 0.82
C VAL A 80 8.18 11.18 0.10
N VAL A 81 7.14 10.41 0.35
CA VAL A 81 5.79 10.67 -0.17
C VAL A 81 5.13 11.75 0.72
N PRO A 82 4.60 12.85 0.16
CA PRO A 82 3.97 13.90 0.95
C PRO A 82 2.61 13.44 1.52
N ASP A 83 2.33 13.81 2.77
CA ASP A 83 1.06 13.48 3.45
C ASP A 83 -0.16 14.18 2.84
N THR A 84 0.07 15.32 2.20
CA THR A 84 -0.98 16.10 1.53
C THR A 84 -0.54 16.45 0.12
N VAL A 85 -1.49 16.36 -0.81
CA VAL A 85 -1.28 16.84 -2.18
C VAL A 85 -1.88 18.24 -2.28
N SER A 86 -1.04 19.24 -2.55
CA SER A 86 -1.51 20.56 -2.95
C SER A 86 -1.90 20.50 -4.43
N LEU A 87 -3.20 20.41 -4.72
CA LEU A 87 -3.68 20.61 -6.08
C LEU A 87 -3.56 22.10 -6.43
N PRO A 88 -3.13 22.47 -7.66
CA PRO A 88 -3.21 23.85 -8.11
C PRO A 88 -4.67 24.31 -8.00
N ARG A 89 -4.93 25.42 -7.31
CA ARG A 89 -6.23 26.09 -7.41
C ARG A 89 -6.31 26.71 -8.81
N GLU A 90 -7.40 26.44 -9.52
CA GLU A 90 -7.80 27.21 -10.71
C GLU A 90 -8.03 28.68 -10.34
#